data_AF-A0A2S2R315-F1
#
_entry.id   AF-A0A2S2R315-F1
#
_cell.length_a   1.000
_cell.length_b   1.000
_cell.length_c   1.000
_cell.angle_alpha   90.00
_cell.angle_beta   90.00
_cell.angle_gamma   90.00
#
_symmetry.space_group_name_H-M   'P 1'
#
loop_
_entity.id
_entity.type
_entity.pdbx_description
1 polymer ?
#
loop_
_entity_poly.entity_id
_entity_poly.type
_entity_poly.pdbx_seq_one_letter_code
_entity_poly.pdbx_strand_id
1 'polypeptide(L)'
;MYINDFYKILNSYQKIILVGDLNCKHTTWNCKSINANGRKLYKYLASNPAILSAPDTPTYYPYDQSKSPDILDVIILKSIRFSMHQEPLFELDSDHLPVKITLDASLSFSTPTRKLITGKADWQQFKQHITTNLIIPKNILNTNCADTAVTHLREIICQAAEECSEKKIR
;
A
#
# COMPACT_ATOMS: atom_id res chain seq x y z
N MET A 1 17.89 -0.53 20.28
CA MET A 1 16.73 -1.23 19.68
C MET A 1 17.05 -2.71 19.46
N TYR A 2 16.22 -3.60 20.02
CA TYR A 2 16.33 -5.05 19.82
C TYR A 2 15.39 -5.49 18.69
N ILE A 3 15.94 -5.82 17.52
CA ILE A 3 15.16 -6.24 16.35
C ILE A 3 14.34 -7.51 16.62
N ASN A 4 14.79 -8.37 17.54
CA ASN A 4 14.05 -9.58 17.92
C ASN A 4 12.68 -9.25 18.52
N ASP A 5 12.52 -8.13 19.22
CA ASP A 5 11.24 -7.75 19.80
C ASP A 5 10.28 -7.26 18.71
N PHE A 6 10.79 -6.48 17.74
CA PHE A 6 10.04 -6.13 16.53
C PHE A 6 9.62 -7.36 15.75
N TYR A 7 10.52 -8.32 15.56
CA TYR A 7 10.21 -9.58 14.89
C TYR A 7 9.11 -10.35 15.62
N LYS A 8 9.17 -10.46 16.95
CA LYS A 8 8.13 -11.10 17.74
C LYS A 8 6.79 -10.39 17.59
N ILE A 9 6.74 -9.09 17.90
CA ILE A 9 5.50 -8.29 17.84
C ILE A 9 4.89 -8.32 16.44
N LEU A 10 5.70 -8.04 15.42
CA LEU A 10 5.24 -7.97 14.05
C LEU A 10 4.85 -9.33 13.48
N ASN A 11 5.32 -10.46 14.01
CA ASN A 11 4.85 -11.78 13.59
C ASN A 11 3.70 -12.32 14.44
N SER A 12 3.53 -11.84 15.67
CA SER A 12 2.44 -12.28 16.56
C SER A 12 1.06 -11.81 16.11
N TYR A 13 0.96 -10.71 15.34
CA TYR A 13 -0.33 -10.17 14.90
C TYR A 13 -0.38 -9.89 13.40
N GLN A 14 -1.58 -10.00 12.83
CA GLN A 14 -1.81 -9.75 11.40
C GLN A 14 -1.85 -8.26 11.06
N LYS A 15 -2.46 -7.43 11.92
CA LYS A 15 -2.63 -5.99 11.73
C LYS A 15 -2.09 -5.25 12.95
N ILE A 16 -1.16 -4.33 12.75
CA ILE A 16 -0.46 -3.62 13.84
C ILE A 16 -0.28 -2.15 13.48
N ILE A 17 -0.52 -1.29 14.47
CA ILE A 17 -0.01 0.08 14.54
C ILE A 17 0.89 0.15 15.76
N LEU A 18 2.18 0.42 15.57
CA LEU A 18 3.12 0.70 16.65
C LEU A 18 3.48 2.18 16.60
N VAL A 19 3.31 2.89 17.71
CA VAL A 19 3.54 4.34 17.81
C VAL A 19 4.48 4.60 18.98
N GLY A 20 5.47 5.47 18.77
CA GLY A 20 6.25 6.05 19.87
C GLY A 20 7.64 6.50 19.46
N ASP A 21 8.41 6.95 20.46
CA ASP A 21 9.83 7.27 20.31
C ASP A 21 10.63 5.98 20.09
N LEU A 22 11.05 5.76 18.85
CA LEU A 22 11.93 4.63 18.51
C LEU A 22 13.41 5.02 18.55
N ASN A 23 13.70 6.32 18.68
CA ASN A 23 15.03 6.91 18.59
C ASN A 23 15.81 6.38 17.36
N CYS A 24 15.11 6.27 16.23
CA CYS A 24 15.59 5.68 14.99
C CYS A 24 15.69 6.75 13.90
N LYS A 25 16.92 7.11 13.53
CA LYS A 25 17.17 8.16 12.52
C LYS A 25 17.56 7.54 11.19
N HIS A 26 16.82 7.84 10.12
CA HIS A 26 17.17 7.46 8.76
C HIS A 26 16.64 8.50 7.76
N THR A 27 17.42 8.78 6.71
CA THR A 27 17.06 9.79 5.69
C THR A 27 15.80 9.44 4.90
N THR A 28 15.41 8.15 4.85
CA THR A 28 14.18 7.69 4.19
C THR A 28 12.90 8.21 4.84
N TRP A 29 12.95 8.62 6.11
CA TRP A 29 11.82 9.21 6.81
C TRP A 29 12.15 10.61 7.32
N ASN A 30 12.85 11.38 6.48
CA ASN A 30 13.15 12.81 6.65
C ASN A 30 14.04 13.19 7.84
N CYS A 31 14.69 12.23 8.50
CA CYS A 31 15.74 12.56 9.46
C CYS A 31 16.96 13.17 8.77
N LYS A 32 17.62 14.11 9.44
CA LYS A 32 18.84 14.78 8.93
C LYS A 32 20.08 13.89 8.92
N SER A 33 20.03 12.79 9.67
CA SER A 33 21.16 11.88 9.87
C SER A 33 20.70 10.43 9.95
N ILE A 34 21.67 9.51 9.92
CA ILE A 34 21.40 8.09 10.06
C ILE A 34 22.11 7.56 11.31
N ASN A 35 21.35 7.01 12.26
CA ASN A 35 21.92 6.36 13.45
C ASN A 35 21.90 4.82 13.34
N ALA A 36 22.55 4.14 14.29
CA ALA A 36 22.66 2.68 14.27
C ALA A 36 21.30 1.97 14.36
N ASN A 37 20.36 2.51 15.16
CA ASN A 37 19.02 1.94 15.27
C ASN A 37 18.23 2.13 13.96
N GLY A 38 18.32 3.31 13.33
CA GLY A 38 17.68 3.60 12.05
C GLY A 38 18.18 2.68 10.93
N ARG A 39 19.49 2.39 10.85
CA ARG A 39 20.01 1.37 9.90
C ARG A 39 19.41 -0.02 10.14
N LYS A 40 19.29 -0.43 11.40
CA LYS A 40 18.70 -1.73 11.75
C LYS A 40 17.22 -1.78 11.37
N LEU A 41 16.47 -0.73 11.70
CA LEU A 41 15.04 -0.64 11.41
C LEU A 41 14.78 -0.61 9.90
N TYR A 42 15.54 0.20 9.16
CA TYR A 42 15.46 0.27 7.70
C TYR A 42 15.68 -1.09 7.05
N LYS A 43 16.76 -1.81 7.43
CA LYS A 43 17.03 -3.16 6.92
C LYS A 43 15.90 -4.13 7.25
N TYR A 44 15.34 -4.04 8.46
CA TYR A 44 14.23 -4.89 8.86
C TYR A 44 12.97 -4.61 8.01
N LEU A 45 12.59 -3.35 7.84
CA LEU A 45 11.43 -2.95 7.05
C LEU A 45 11.58 -3.32 5.56
N ALA A 46 12.80 -3.26 5.02
CA ALA A 46 13.08 -3.67 3.64
C ALA A 46 12.78 -5.16 3.35
N SER A 47 12.72 -6.01 4.38
CA SER A 47 12.48 -7.45 4.25
C SER A 47 11.15 -7.92 4.85
N ASN A 48 10.30 -7.02 5.35
CA ASN A 48 9.05 -7.36 6.03
C ASN A 48 7.87 -6.53 5.49
N PRO A 49 6.63 -7.05 5.55
CA PRO A 49 5.43 -6.35 5.05
C PRO A 49 4.93 -5.26 6.02
N ALA A 50 5.86 -4.45 6.55
CA ALA A 50 5.58 -3.32 7.42
C ALA A 50 6.21 -2.05 6.83
N ILE A 51 5.51 -0.93 6.98
CA ILE A 51 5.97 0.38 6.52
C ILE A 51 6.17 1.30 7.72
N LEU A 52 7.07 2.26 7.58
CA LEU A 52 7.23 3.34 8.54
C LEU A 52 6.57 4.60 7.99
N SER A 53 5.85 5.28 8.86
CA SER A 53 5.24 6.59 8.61
C SER A 53 5.78 7.56 9.65
N ALA A 54 6.20 8.72 9.20
CA ALA A 54 6.79 9.77 10.01
C ALA A 54 6.09 11.11 9.71
N PRO A 55 6.03 12.04 10.67
CA PRO A 55 5.56 13.40 10.41
C PRO A 55 6.51 14.15 9.47
N ASP A 56 6.00 15.21 8.83
CA ASP A 56 6.80 16.05 7.93
C ASP A 56 7.72 17.02 8.68
N THR A 57 7.46 17.26 9.96
CA THR A 57 8.23 18.17 10.82
C THR A 57 8.85 17.42 12.01
N PRO A 58 9.94 17.96 12.60
CA PRO A 58 10.58 17.35 13.76
C PRO A 58 9.64 17.13 14.95
N THR A 59 9.85 16.03 15.66
CA THR A 59 9.15 15.70 16.91
C THR A 59 10.03 15.90 18.14
N TYR A 60 11.33 16.09 17.94
CA TYR A 60 12.31 16.31 18.99
C TYR A 60 13.08 17.61 18.77
N TYR A 61 13.13 18.46 19.80
CA TYR A 61 13.81 19.76 19.86
C TYR A 61 14.75 19.79 21.07
N PRO A 62 16.03 19.43 20.89
CA PRO A 62 16.99 19.39 21.99
C PRO A 62 17.23 20.78 22.59
N TYR A 63 17.35 20.87 23.91
CA TYR A 63 17.81 22.10 24.59
C TYR A 63 19.28 22.44 24.27
N ASP A 64 20.07 21.42 23.92
CA ASP A 64 21.46 21.58 23.51
C ASP A 64 21.55 22.17 22.10
N GLN A 65 22.04 23.40 21.99
CA GLN A 65 22.16 24.15 20.74
C GLN A 65 23.11 23.50 19.72
N SER A 66 23.98 22.58 20.14
CA SER A 66 24.82 21.82 19.21
C SER A 66 24.06 20.72 18.48
N LYS A 67 22.88 20.35 18.97
CA LYS A 67 22.02 19.32 18.38
C LYS A 67 20.92 19.96 17.55
N SER A 68 20.63 19.35 16.41
CA SER A 68 19.54 19.77 15.54
C SER A 68 18.23 19.07 15.90
N PRO A 69 17.08 19.74 15.73
CA PRO A 69 15.78 19.08 15.76
C PRO A 69 15.70 17.93 14.75
N ASP A 70 14.99 16.87 15.13
CA ASP A 70 14.89 15.64 14.35
C ASP A 70 13.55 14.92 14.59
N ILE A 71 13.30 13.88 13.80
CA ILE A 71 12.11 13.03 13.93
C ILE A 71 12.51 11.77 14.70
N LEU A 72 11.94 11.58 15.90
CA LEU A 72 12.19 10.43 16.77
C LEU A 72 10.93 9.60 17.02
N ASP A 73 9.81 10.29 17.22
CA ASP A 73 8.48 9.71 17.31
C ASP A 73 7.94 9.35 15.92
N VAL A 74 7.78 8.05 15.67
CA VAL A 74 7.39 7.50 14.37
C VAL A 74 6.39 6.36 14.53
N ILE A 75 5.74 5.99 13.42
CA ILE A 75 4.71 4.97 13.38
C ILE A 75 5.14 3.83 12.47
N ILE A 76 4.95 2.58 12.91
CA ILE A 76 5.10 1.39 12.08
C ILE A 76 3.73 0.74 11.85
N LEU A 77 3.42 0.51 10.58
CA LEU A 77 2.15 -0.06 10.13
C LEU A 77 2.39 -1.40 9.47
N LYS A 78 1.66 -2.44 9.90
CA LYS A 78 1.63 -3.75 9.23
C LYS A 78 0.21 -4.06 8.76
N SER A 79 0.07 -4.34 7.47
CA SER A 79 -1.18 -4.80 6.83
C SER A 79 -2.43 -3.95 7.14
N ILE A 80 -2.23 -2.65 7.36
CA ILE A 80 -3.27 -1.65 7.59
C ILE A 80 -3.16 -0.61 6.47
N ARG A 81 -4.31 -0.22 5.90
CA ARG A 81 -4.42 0.82 4.87
C ARG A 81 -5.40 1.88 5.36
N PHE A 82 -4.91 2.80 6.17
CA PHE A 82 -5.61 4.03 6.51
C PHE A 82 -4.90 5.19 5.82
N SER A 83 -5.66 6.21 5.41
CA SER A 83 -5.06 7.52 5.25
C SER A 83 -4.75 8.04 6.66
N MET A 84 -3.54 8.55 6.84
CA MET A 84 -3.05 8.99 8.14
C MET A 84 -2.43 10.37 7.99
N HIS A 85 -2.80 11.27 8.90
CA HIS A 85 -2.18 12.56 9.04
C HIS A 85 -1.50 12.65 10.41
N GLN A 86 -0.25 13.11 10.43
CA GLN A 86 0.55 13.28 11.64
C GLN A 86 0.91 14.75 11.80
N GLU A 87 0.60 15.31 12.97
CA GLU A 87 0.84 16.72 13.27
C GLU A 87 1.56 16.84 14.62
N PRO A 88 2.86 17.16 14.63
CA PRO A 88 3.56 17.56 15.84
C PRO A 88 2.98 18.88 16.38
N LEU A 89 2.60 18.90 17.66
CA LEU A 89 1.98 20.03 18.32
C LEU A 89 3.02 20.77 19.17
N PHE A 90 3.11 22.09 19.03
CA PHE A 90 3.94 22.95 19.88
C PHE A 90 3.22 23.23 21.20
N GLU A 91 2.90 22.16 21.91
CA GLU A 91 2.25 22.15 23.22
C GLU A 91 3.17 21.45 24.23
N LEU A 92 2.96 21.74 25.52
CA LEU A 92 3.80 21.25 26.62
C LEU A 92 5.22 21.85 26.61
N ASP A 93 6.03 21.44 27.59
CA ASP A 93 7.36 21.99 27.90
C ASP A 93 8.51 20.98 27.74
N SER A 94 8.23 19.78 27.24
CA SER A 94 9.22 18.75 26.92
C SER A 94 10.05 19.11 25.69
N ASP A 95 11.25 18.55 25.59
CA ASP A 95 12.05 18.51 24.36
C ASP A 95 11.42 17.62 23.27
N HIS A 96 10.37 16.86 23.57
CA HIS A 96 9.52 16.18 22.60
C HIS A 96 8.18 16.90 22.41
N LEU A 97 7.78 17.03 21.15
CA LEU A 97 6.44 17.52 20.78
C LEU A 97 5.44 16.37 20.80
N PRO A 98 4.25 16.54 21.41
CA PRO A 98 3.14 15.63 21.22
C PRO A 98 2.81 15.46 19.73
N VAL A 99 2.53 14.25 19.29
CA VAL A 99 2.14 13.97 17.90
C VAL A 99 0.65 13.62 17.85
N LYS A 100 -0.15 14.47 17.23
CA LYS A 100 -1.55 14.19 16.94
C LYS A 100 -1.64 13.33 15.68
N ILE A 101 -2.22 12.15 15.81
CA ILE A 101 -2.39 11.19 14.73
C ILE A 101 -3.88 11.10 14.38
N THR A 102 -4.24 11.55 13.19
CA THR A 102 -5.59 11.39 12.65
C THR A 102 -5.62 10.21 11.72
N LEU A 103 -6.48 9.23 12.02
CA LEU A 103 -6.72 8.07 11.19
C LEU A 103 -8.01 8.27 10.40
N ASP A 104 -7.87 8.49 9.10
CA ASP A 104 -9.02 8.49 8.20
C ASP A 104 -9.38 7.03 7.88
N ALA A 105 -10.20 6.47 8.74
CA ALA A 105 -10.98 5.28 8.44
C ALA A 105 -12.09 5.65 7.44
N SER A 106 -11.71 6.13 6.26
CA SER A 106 -12.58 5.95 5.11
C SER A 106 -12.79 4.44 5.04
N LEU A 107 -14.02 4.01 5.36
CA LEU A 107 -14.52 2.73 4.92
C LEU A 107 -14.45 2.80 3.40
N SER A 108 -13.27 2.52 2.85
CA SER A 108 -13.16 1.93 1.56
C SER A 108 -13.80 0.56 1.74
N PHE A 109 -15.14 0.56 1.75
CA PHE A 109 -15.87 -0.45 1.03
C PHE A 109 -15.07 -0.56 -0.26
N SER A 110 -14.25 -1.60 -0.36
CA SER A 110 -13.73 -1.96 -1.66
C SER A 110 -15.01 -2.12 -2.45
N THR A 111 -15.30 -1.17 -3.34
CA THR A 111 -16.19 -1.48 -4.43
C THR A 111 -15.61 -2.78 -4.96
N PRO A 112 -16.37 -3.90 -4.92
CA PRO A 112 -15.84 -5.15 -5.46
C PRO A 112 -15.27 -4.75 -6.81
N THR A 113 -13.96 -4.95 -6.99
CA THR A 113 -13.37 -4.69 -8.30
C THR A 113 -14.30 -5.37 -9.28
N ARG A 114 -14.83 -4.63 -10.27
CA ARG A 114 -15.77 -5.22 -11.23
C ARG A 114 -15.03 -6.36 -11.89
N LYS A 115 -15.22 -7.58 -11.38
CA LYS A 115 -14.60 -8.77 -11.93
C LYS A 115 -15.44 -9.10 -13.14
N LEU A 116 -14.76 -9.24 -14.27
CA LEU A 116 -15.41 -9.63 -15.51
C LEU A 116 -16.12 -10.99 -15.37
N ILE A 117 -15.57 -11.87 -14.51
CA ILE A 117 -16.11 -13.17 -14.17
C ILE A 117 -16.44 -13.19 -12.68
N THR A 118 -17.69 -13.50 -12.33
CA THR A 118 -18.13 -13.63 -10.95
C THR A 118 -18.47 -15.08 -10.62
N GLY A 119 -17.60 -15.75 -9.85
CA GLY A 119 -17.77 -17.17 -9.49
C GLY A 119 -16.67 -18.06 -10.04
N LYS A 120 -16.96 -19.37 -10.15
CA LYS A 120 -16.05 -20.35 -10.74
C LYS A 120 -16.15 -20.26 -12.26
N ALA A 121 -15.03 -20.02 -12.93
CA ALA A 121 -14.98 -19.91 -14.39
C ALA A 121 -14.85 -21.30 -15.03
N ASP A 122 -15.62 -21.56 -16.07
CA ASP A 122 -15.31 -22.63 -17.03
C ASP A 122 -14.26 -22.13 -18.04
N TRP A 123 -12.99 -22.36 -17.72
CA TRP A 123 -11.88 -21.93 -18.58
C TRP A 123 -11.84 -22.65 -19.93
N GLN A 124 -12.43 -23.85 -20.04
CA GLN A 124 -12.49 -24.55 -21.31
C GLN A 124 -13.49 -23.87 -22.24
N GLN A 125 -14.65 -23.49 -21.71
CA GLN A 125 -15.65 -22.73 -22.45
C GLN A 125 -15.14 -21.33 -22.84
N PHE A 126 -14.46 -20.63 -21.91
CA PHE A 126 -13.83 -19.33 -22.20
C PHE A 126 -12.83 -19.44 -23.37
N LYS A 127 -11.93 -20.45 -23.31
CA LYS A 127 -10.94 -20.69 -24.36
C LYS A 127 -11.61 -21.02 -25.70
N GLN A 128 -12.65 -21.84 -25.69
CA GLN A 128 -13.38 -22.22 -26.90
C GLN A 128 -14.03 -20.99 -27.54
N HIS A 129 -14.71 -20.15 -26.75
CA HIS A 129 -15.36 -18.93 -27.24
C HIS A 129 -14.36 -17.97 -27.90
N ILE A 130 -13.23 -17.70 -27.23
CA ILE A 130 -12.16 -16.85 -27.79
C ILE A 130 -11.63 -17.45 -29.09
N THR A 131 -11.34 -18.74 -29.12
CA THR A 131 -10.73 -19.40 -30.30
C THR A 131 -11.67 -19.39 -31.50
N THR A 132 -12.98 -19.54 -31.28
CA THR A 132 -13.98 -19.59 -32.35
C THR A 132 -14.35 -18.20 -32.88
N ASN A 133 -14.44 -17.19 -32.00
CA ASN A 133 -15.04 -15.89 -32.36
C ASN A 133 -14.02 -14.75 -32.53
N LEU A 134 -12.78 -14.91 -32.04
CA LEU A 134 -11.75 -13.89 -32.21
C LEU A 134 -11.25 -13.86 -33.66
N ILE A 135 -11.42 -12.70 -34.31
CA ILE A 135 -10.90 -12.43 -35.64
C ILE A 135 -9.65 -11.59 -35.48
N ILE A 136 -8.49 -12.14 -35.85
CA ILE A 136 -7.23 -11.41 -35.82
C ILE A 136 -7.04 -10.76 -37.21
N PRO A 137 -7.10 -9.42 -37.32
CA PRO A 137 -6.88 -8.75 -38.60
C PRO A 137 -5.44 -8.99 -39.07
N LYS A 138 -5.28 -9.36 -40.34
CA LYS A 138 -3.95 -9.62 -40.93
C LYS A 138 -3.11 -8.35 -41.09
N ASN A 139 -3.76 -7.22 -41.35
CA ASN A 139 -3.13 -5.91 -41.52
C ASN A 139 -3.99 -4.83 -40.85
N ILE A 140 -3.36 -3.91 -40.12
CA ILE A 140 -4.00 -2.72 -39.56
C ILE A 140 -3.46 -1.51 -40.31
N LEU A 141 -4.25 -0.98 -41.24
CA LEU A 141 -3.79 0.00 -42.23
C LEU A 141 -3.96 1.46 -41.76
N ASN A 142 -4.83 1.71 -40.78
CA ASN A 142 -5.12 3.03 -40.24
C ASN A 142 -5.69 2.93 -38.81
N THR A 143 -5.86 4.08 -38.16
CA THR A 143 -6.38 4.19 -36.79
C THR A 143 -7.78 3.62 -36.63
N ASN A 144 -8.67 3.82 -37.61
CA ASN A 144 -10.04 3.27 -37.54
C ASN A 144 -10.04 1.73 -37.54
N CYS A 145 -9.15 1.12 -38.33
CA CYS A 145 -8.95 -0.34 -38.32
C CYS A 145 -8.40 -0.81 -36.97
N ALA A 146 -7.51 -0.03 -36.33
CA ALA A 146 -7.00 -0.34 -35.00
C ALA A 146 -8.11 -0.27 -33.95
N ASP A 147 -8.92 0.79 -33.95
CA ASP A 147 -10.02 0.98 -33.01
C ASP A 147 -11.09 -0.12 -33.16
N THR A 148 -11.37 -0.52 -34.41
CA THR A 148 -12.27 -1.65 -34.70
C THR A 148 -11.71 -2.95 -34.14
N ALA A 149 -10.41 -3.21 -34.31
CA ALA A 149 -9.78 -4.43 -33.80
C ALA A 149 -9.78 -4.48 -32.26
N VAL A 150 -9.52 -3.34 -31.60
CA VAL A 150 -9.58 -3.22 -30.13
C VAL A 150 -11.01 -3.42 -29.63
N THR A 151 -11.99 -2.83 -30.32
CA THR A 151 -13.41 -3.00 -29.99
C THR A 151 -13.83 -4.46 -30.10
N HIS A 152 -13.49 -5.11 -31.21
CA HIS A 152 -13.75 -6.54 -31.42
C HIS A 152 -13.13 -7.41 -30.33
N LEU A 153 -11.84 -7.21 -30.03
CA LEU A 153 -11.14 -7.95 -28.98
C LEU A 153 -11.83 -7.78 -27.62
N ARG A 154 -12.23 -6.55 -27.28
CA ARG A 154 -12.94 -6.25 -26.03
C ARG A 154 -14.28 -6.97 -25.96
N GLU A 155 -15.07 -6.92 -27.03
CA GLU A 155 -16.39 -7.55 -27.10
C GLU A 155 -16.29 -9.06 -26.91
N ILE A 156 -15.36 -9.73 -27.61
CA ILE A 156 -15.17 -11.19 -27.49
C ILE A 156 -14.71 -11.58 -26.07
N ILE A 157 -13.83 -10.81 -25.43
CA ILE A 157 -13.40 -11.08 -24.05
C ILE A 157 -14.57 -10.92 -23.07
N CYS A 158 -15.40 -9.89 -23.23
CA CYS A 158 -16.60 -9.69 -22.40
C CYS A 158 -17.61 -10.82 -22.58
N GLN A 159 -17.91 -11.21 -23.82
CA GLN A 159 -18.85 -12.30 -24.13
C GLN A 159 -18.34 -13.64 -23.57
N ALA A 160 -17.06 -13.97 -23.79
CA ALA A 160 -16.46 -15.18 -23.26
C ALA A 160 -16.53 -15.22 -21.72
N ALA A 161 -16.34 -14.08 -21.05
CA ALA A 161 -16.42 -13.98 -19.60
C ALA A 161 -17.86 -14.17 -19.07
N GLU A 162 -18.86 -13.64 -19.76
CA GLU A 162 -20.27 -13.84 -19.43
C GLU A 162 -20.70 -15.30 -19.62
N GLU A 163 -20.29 -15.93 -20.71
CA GLU A 163 -20.64 -17.32 -21.00
C GLU A 163 -19.98 -18.30 -20.03
N CYS A 164 -18.70 -18.09 -19.70
CA CYS A 164 -17.95 -18.99 -18.83
C CYS A 164 -18.30 -18.87 -17.33
N SER A 165 -19.09 -17.86 -16.96
CA SER A 165 -19.55 -17.67 -15.58
C SER A 165 -20.76 -18.57 -15.32
N GLU A 166 -20.65 -19.55 -14.40
CA GLU A 166 -21.78 -20.37 -13.99
C GLU A 166 -22.97 -19.49 -13.56
N LYS A 167 -24.10 -19.55 -14.29
CA LYS A 167 -25.37 -19.01 -13.79
C LYS A 167 -25.73 -19.81 -12.55
N LYS A 168 -25.63 -19.19 -11.37
CA LYS A 168 -26.30 -19.71 -10.17
C LYS A 168 -27.80 -19.74 -10.46
N ILE A 169 -28.30 -20.89 -10.92
CA ILE A 169 -29.73 -21.18 -10.90
C ILE A 169 -30.11 -21.17 -9.42
N ARG A 170 -30.87 -20.16 -9.02
CA ARG A 170 -31.36 -19.97 -7.66
C ARG A 170 -32.65 -20.74 -7.48
#